data_AF-A0A2T5ALQ5-F1
#
_entry.id   AF-A0A2T5ALQ5-F1
#
_cell.length_a   1.000
_cell.length_b   1.000
_cell.length_c   1.000
_cell.angle_alpha   90.00
_cell.angle_beta   90.00
_cell.angle_gamma   90.00
#
_symmetry.space_group_name_H-M   'P 1'
#
loop_
_entity.id
_entity.type
_entity.pdbx_description
1 polymer ?
#
loop_
_entity_poly.entity_id
_entity_poly.type
_entity_poly.pdbx_seq_one_letter_code
_entity_poly.pdbx_strand_id
1 'polypeptide(L)'
;MADRQTAIRTVAQLADHVHWVQDWPDKPTWRDRLRRWVYPKAYRFDRTATPPRPWVDRPAGYYERAGWRIRAAYLRSDLAFEVEYVVCDLCKIGWVEAPTSYEGYKRCGLASAALRSLRYAYPGVQWHTGGGHFREAEPFWNSVSVGVPGGYTQQGRCHHVEPWRA
;
A
#
# COMPACT_ATOMS: atom_id res chain seq x y z
N MET A 1 -12.38 -5.95 22.92
CA MET A 1 -11.85 -6.72 21.76
C MET A 1 -12.80 -6.66 20.56
N ALA A 2 -14.10 -6.91 20.74
CA ALA A 2 -15.12 -6.79 19.68
C ALA A 2 -15.11 -5.42 18.97
N ASP A 3 -15.03 -4.33 19.73
CA ASP A 3 -14.99 -2.96 19.17
C ASP A 3 -13.81 -2.71 18.23
N ARG A 4 -12.60 -3.17 18.60
CA ARG A 4 -11.40 -3.05 17.76
C ARG A 4 -11.52 -3.84 16.46
N GLN A 5 -12.04 -5.07 16.52
CA GLN A 5 -12.17 -5.91 15.33
C GLN A 5 -13.25 -5.38 14.37
N THR A 6 -14.36 -4.86 14.91
CA THR A 6 -15.37 -4.14 14.14
C THR A 6 -14.77 -2.92 13.46
N ALA A 7 -13.99 -2.11 14.19
CA ALA A 7 -13.35 -0.93 13.61
C ALA A 7 -12.39 -1.26 12.47
N ILE A 8 -11.61 -2.35 12.58
CA ILE A 8 -10.72 -2.80 11.49
C ILE A 8 -11.53 -3.26 10.27
N ARG A 9 -12.64 -3.98 10.47
CA ARG A 9 -13.54 -4.38 9.37
C ARG A 9 -14.15 -3.16 8.68
N THR A 10 -14.55 -2.14 9.43
CA THR A 10 -15.02 -0.87 8.87
C THR A 10 -13.94 -0.20 8.02
N VAL A 11 -12.69 -0.19 8.49
CA VAL A 11 -11.56 0.32 7.66
C VAL A 11 -11.43 -0.49 6.38
N ALA A 12 -11.49 -1.82 6.42
CA ALA A 12 -11.42 -2.65 5.21
C ALA A 12 -12.57 -2.37 4.22
N GLN A 13 -13.79 -2.11 4.72
CA GLN A 13 -14.93 -1.74 3.87
C GLN A 13 -14.76 -0.37 3.20
N LEU A 14 -14.02 0.53 3.83
CA LEU A 14 -13.73 1.87 3.31
C LEU A 14 -12.53 1.90 2.33
N ALA A 15 -12.00 0.74 1.91
CA ALA A 15 -10.85 0.68 1.01
C ALA A 15 -11.08 1.38 -0.34
N ASP A 16 -12.33 1.53 -0.77
CA ASP A 16 -12.68 2.22 -2.01
C ASP A 16 -12.73 3.76 -1.84
N HIS A 17 -12.68 4.27 -0.59
CA HIS A 17 -12.61 5.70 -0.27
C HIS A 17 -11.17 6.11 0.08
N VAL A 18 -10.38 6.38 -0.95
CA VAL A 18 -8.95 6.69 -0.81
C VAL A 18 -8.70 8.17 -0.99
N HIS A 19 -7.97 8.76 -0.05
CA HIS A 19 -7.52 10.14 -0.19
C HIS A 19 -6.17 10.20 -0.92
N TRP A 20 -6.09 11.06 -1.92
CA TRP A 20 -4.91 11.19 -2.76
C TRP A 20 -4.06 12.36 -2.30
N VAL A 21 -2.82 12.09 -1.90
CA VAL A 21 -1.84 13.12 -1.53
C VAL A 21 -0.92 13.37 -2.72
N GLN A 22 -0.90 14.62 -3.18
CA GLN A 22 -0.09 15.04 -4.31
C GLN A 22 1.38 15.20 -3.91
N ASP A 23 1.65 15.96 -2.84
CA ASP A 23 2.99 16.21 -2.31
C ASP A 23 3.08 15.74 -0.84
N TRP A 24 4.06 14.89 -0.56
CA TRP A 24 4.38 14.44 0.81
C TRP A 24 5.67 15.14 1.24
N PRO A 25 5.74 15.76 2.44
CA PRO A 25 6.96 16.43 2.88
C PRO A 25 8.13 15.43 2.91
N ASP A 26 9.32 15.92 2.52
CA ASP A 26 10.51 15.13 2.23
C ASP A 26 10.86 14.02 3.24
N LYS A 27 11.59 13.03 2.72
CA LYS A 27 11.96 11.75 3.35
C LYS A 27 12.47 11.91 4.80
N PRO A 28 11.95 11.14 5.78
CA PRO A 28 12.62 11.00 7.07
C PRO A 28 13.96 10.28 6.89
N THR A 29 15.03 10.91 7.35
CA THR A 29 16.41 10.43 7.30
C THR A 29 16.61 9.14 8.11
N TRP A 30 17.77 8.48 7.99
CA TRP A 30 18.10 7.33 8.85
C TRP A 30 18.09 7.70 10.34
N ARG A 31 18.42 8.96 10.67
CA ARG A 31 18.30 9.52 12.03
C ARG A 31 16.85 9.67 12.45
N ASP A 32 15.94 9.99 11.54
CA ASP A 32 14.50 10.07 11.81
C ASP A 32 13.89 8.68 12.01
N ARG A 33 14.32 7.69 11.23
CA ARG A 33 13.95 6.27 11.42
C ARG A 33 14.45 5.74 12.77
N LEU A 34 15.69 6.05 13.14
CA LEU A 34 16.28 5.67 14.42
C LEU A 34 15.63 6.42 15.59
N ARG A 35 15.41 7.74 15.48
CA ARG A 35 14.70 8.54 16.50
C ARG A 35 13.25 8.12 16.66
N ARG A 36 12.57 7.68 15.60
CA ARG A 36 11.22 7.11 15.67
C ARG A 36 11.17 5.80 16.46
N TRP A 37 12.26 5.02 16.41
CA TRP A 37 12.40 3.78 17.17
C TRP A 37 12.79 4.04 18.65
N VAL A 38 13.68 5.00 18.91
CA VAL A 38 14.21 5.30 20.26
C VAL A 38 13.32 6.27 21.07
N TYR A 39 12.64 7.22 20.41
CA TYR A 39 11.81 8.27 21.04
C TYR A 39 10.44 8.40 20.36
N PRO A 40 9.57 7.38 20.44
CA PRO A 40 8.26 7.39 19.76
C PRO A 40 7.33 8.52 20.24
N LYS A 41 7.57 9.11 21.43
CA LYS A 41 6.77 10.21 21.99
C LYS A 41 7.06 11.58 21.36
N ALA A 42 8.20 11.75 20.68
CA ALA A 42 8.63 13.02 20.09
C ALA A 42 8.08 13.24 18.67
N TYR A 43 7.70 12.17 17.97
CA TYR A 43 7.04 12.26 16.67
C TYR A 43 5.52 12.40 16.88
N ARG A 44 5.09 13.61 17.22
CA ARG A 44 3.65 13.94 17.24
C ARG A 44 3.18 14.06 15.80
N PHE A 45 2.75 12.95 15.21
CA PHE A 45 1.59 13.01 14.31
C PHE A 45 0.53 13.81 15.07
N ASP A 46 0.01 14.89 14.47
CA ASP A 46 -1.04 15.66 15.11
C ASP A 46 -2.23 14.74 15.36
N ARG A 47 -2.36 14.32 16.62
CA ARG A 47 -3.40 13.41 17.10
C ARG A 47 -4.79 14.04 16.98
N THR A 48 -4.86 15.34 16.69
CA THR A 48 -6.10 16.10 16.47
C THR A 48 -6.39 16.32 14.99
N ALA A 49 -5.40 16.17 14.10
CA ALA A 49 -5.65 16.14 12.66
C ALA A 49 -6.45 14.89 12.33
N THR A 50 -7.68 15.08 11.86
CA THR A 50 -8.49 13.97 11.34
C THR A 50 -7.72 13.41 10.14
N PRO A 51 -7.16 12.18 10.21
CA PRO A 51 -6.53 11.61 9.03
C PRO A 51 -7.59 11.61 7.93
N PRO A 52 -7.24 11.99 6.69
CA PRO A 52 -8.19 11.84 5.61
C PRO A 52 -8.60 10.36 5.61
N ARG A 53 -9.90 10.12 5.69
CA ARG A 53 -10.56 8.84 6.03
C ARG A 53 -9.83 7.64 5.43
N PRO A 54 -9.90 6.47 6.10
CA PRO A 54 -8.77 5.69 6.61
C PRO A 54 -7.76 5.19 5.57
N TRP A 55 -7.95 5.41 4.28
CA TRP A 55 -7.03 5.02 3.22
C TRP A 55 -6.41 6.24 2.54
N VAL A 56 -5.11 6.18 2.32
CA VAL A 56 -4.34 7.25 1.69
C VAL A 56 -3.42 6.68 0.63
N ASP A 57 -3.43 7.27 -0.56
CA ASP A 57 -2.41 7.06 -1.58
C ASP A 57 -1.42 8.22 -1.53
N ARG A 58 -0.16 7.93 -1.23
CA ARG A 58 0.94 8.90 -1.19
C ARG A 58 2.09 8.48 -2.11
N PRO A 59 2.92 9.40 -2.63
CA PRO A 59 4.11 9.02 -3.39
C PRO A 59 5.05 8.13 -2.57
N ALA A 60 5.67 7.12 -3.20
CA ALA A 60 6.68 6.26 -2.56
C ALA A 60 8.05 6.97 -2.38
N GLY A 61 8.17 8.21 -2.88
CA GLY A 61 9.36 9.05 -2.78
C GLY A 61 9.97 9.36 -4.15
N TYR A 62 10.26 10.63 -4.39
CA TYR A 62 10.71 11.16 -5.69
C TYR A 62 12.03 10.54 -6.20
N TYR A 63 12.97 10.22 -5.29
CA TYR A 63 14.33 9.80 -5.67
C TYR A 63 14.54 8.29 -5.81
N GLU A 64 13.68 7.45 -5.22
CA GLU A 64 13.91 5.99 -5.21
C GLU A 64 13.03 5.25 -6.21
N ARG A 65 11.79 5.72 -6.46
CA ARG A 65 10.79 5.01 -7.27
C ARG A 65 9.81 5.97 -7.96
N ALA A 66 10.28 6.69 -8.98
CA ALA A 66 9.42 7.63 -9.72
C ALA A 66 8.14 6.95 -10.24
N GLY A 67 6.98 7.60 -10.04
CA GLY A 67 5.66 7.06 -10.40
C GLY A 67 5.05 6.07 -9.40
N TRP A 68 5.83 5.52 -8.47
CA TRP A 68 5.32 4.60 -7.45
C TRP A 68 4.58 5.34 -6.35
N ARG A 69 3.57 4.66 -5.80
CA ARG A 69 2.73 5.14 -4.72
C ARG A 69 2.62 4.09 -3.64
N ILE A 70 2.36 4.54 -2.42
CA ILE A 70 2.06 3.71 -1.26
C ILE A 70 0.59 3.96 -0.91
N ARG A 71 -0.20 2.89 -0.96
CA ARG A 71 -1.55 2.86 -0.41
C ARG A 71 -1.46 2.41 1.05
N ALA A 72 -1.77 3.31 1.96
CA ALA A 72 -1.70 3.09 3.40
C ALA A 72 -3.09 3.12 4.04
N ALA A 73 -3.33 2.23 5.00
CA ALA A 73 -4.52 2.21 5.83
C ALA A 73 -4.19 2.65 7.26
N TYR A 74 -4.98 3.56 7.80
CA TYR A 74 -4.88 4.07 9.16
C TYR A 74 -6.12 3.69 9.95
N LEU A 75 -5.92 3.07 11.12
CA LEU A 75 -6.96 2.97 12.12
C LEU A 75 -6.70 4.05 13.17
N ARG A 76 -7.53 5.10 13.18
CA ARG A 76 -7.25 6.33 13.94
C ARG A 76 -5.88 6.87 13.50
N SER A 77 -4.91 6.97 14.41
CA SER A 77 -3.54 7.44 14.09
C SER A 77 -2.54 6.29 13.87
N ASP A 78 -2.98 5.04 13.93
CA ASP A 78 -2.08 3.88 13.82
C ASP A 78 -2.03 3.35 12.39
N LEU A 79 -0.81 3.11 11.88
CA LEU A 79 -0.60 2.58 10.53
C LEU A 79 -0.88 1.08 10.56
N ALA A 80 -2.02 0.68 9.99
CA ALA A 80 -2.50 -0.68 10.04
C ALA A 80 -1.97 -1.54 8.89
N PHE A 81 -1.86 -0.95 7.70
CA PHE A 81 -1.45 -1.63 6.48
C PHE A 81 -0.81 -0.68 5.49
N GLU A 82 0.10 -1.19 4.66
CA GLU A 82 0.53 -0.50 3.44
C GLU A 82 0.89 -1.46 2.32
N VAL A 83 0.77 -0.99 1.07
CA VAL A 83 1.23 -1.69 -0.14
C VAL A 83 1.76 -0.66 -1.12
N GLU A 84 2.89 -0.98 -1.74
CA GLU A 84 3.45 -0.15 -2.82
C GLU A 84 2.85 -0.60 -4.15
N TYR A 85 2.57 0.36 -5.04
CA TYR A 85 2.09 0.06 -6.37
C TYR A 85 2.51 1.11 -7.39
N VAL A 86 2.52 0.71 -8.65
CA VAL A 86 2.65 1.60 -9.81
C VAL A 86 1.77 1.09 -10.93
N VAL A 87 1.21 2.01 -11.72
CA VAL A 87 0.43 1.69 -12.92
C VAL A 87 1.09 2.35 -14.12
N CYS A 88 1.31 1.57 -15.17
CA CYS A 88 1.69 2.08 -16.47
C CYS A 88 0.44 2.22 -17.34
N ASP A 89 -0.03 3.45 -17.52
CA ASP A 89 -1.23 3.72 -18.33
C ASP A 89 -1.05 3.38 -19.81
N LEU A 90 0.19 3.40 -20.31
CA LEU A 90 0.51 3.05 -21.70
C LEU A 90 0.42 1.53 -21.94
N CYS A 91 0.98 0.74 -21.03
CA CYS A 91 0.97 -0.73 -21.15
C CYS A 91 -0.32 -1.36 -20.60
N LYS A 92 -1.12 -0.60 -19.82
CA LYS A 92 -2.25 -1.12 -19.03
C LYS A 92 -1.82 -2.25 -18.08
N ILE A 93 -0.66 -2.08 -17.45
CA ILE A 93 -0.11 -3.01 -16.47
C ILE A 93 0.13 -2.28 -15.15
N GLY A 94 -0.24 -2.91 -14.05
CA GLY A 94 -0.01 -2.46 -12.69
C GLY A 94 0.84 -3.47 -11.92
N TRP A 95 1.76 -2.96 -11.10
CA TRP A 95 2.59 -3.77 -10.22
C TRP A 95 2.30 -3.43 -8.77
N VAL A 96 2.25 -4.44 -7.91
CA VAL A 96 2.17 -4.28 -6.46
C VAL A 96 3.37 -4.92 -5.76
N GLU A 97 3.80 -4.32 -4.67
CA GLU A 97 4.93 -4.78 -3.87
C GLU A 97 4.74 -4.53 -2.37
N ALA A 98 5.46 -5.33 -1.58
CA ALA A 98 5.56 -5.20 -0.14
C ALA A 98 4.22 -5.01 0.62
N PRO A 99 3.13 -5.77 0.31
CA PRO A 99 1.90 -5.68 1.10
C PRO A 99 2.19 -6.09 2.55
N THR A 100 2.07 -5.14 3.47
CA THR A 100 2.50 -5.29 4.85
C THR A 100 1.37 -4.91 5.80
N SER A 101 0.90 -5.89 6.57
CA SER A 101 0.00 -5.63 7.71
C SER A 101 0.83 -5.56 9.00
N TYR A 102 0.70 -4.47 9.75
CA TYR A 102 1.39 -4.30 11.01
C TYR A 102 0.81 -5.19 12.11
N GLU A 103 1.57 -5.39 13.19
CA GLU A 103 1.19 -6.28 14.29
C GLU A 103 -0.17 -5.87 14.89
N GLY A 104 -1.04 -6.84 15.14
CA GLY A 104 -2.42 -6.59 15.58
C GLY A 104 -3.41 -6.20 14.46
N TYR A 105 -2.96 -6.12 13.19
CA TYR A 105 -3.81 -5.88 12.01
C TYR A 105 -3.75 -7.00 10.97
N LYS A 106 -2.90 -8.00 11.19
CA LYS A 106 -2.78 -9.20 10.34
C LYS A 106 -4.11 -9.98 10.32
N ARG A 107 -4.35 -10.67 9.19
CA ARG A 107 -5.53 -11.54 8.97
C ARG A 107 -6.89 -10.83 9.13
N CYS A 108 -6.92 -9.51 8.98
CA CYS A 108 -8.15 -8.71 9.08
C CYS A 108 -8.70 -8.25 7.71
N GLY A 109 -8.17 -8.79 6.61
CA GLY A 109 -8.65 -8.51 5.25
C GLY A 109 -8.20 -7.18 4.65
N LEU A 110 -7.37 -6.39 5.34
CA LEU A 110 -6.86 -5.10 4.84
C LEU A 110 -6.12 -5.24 3.51
N ALA A 111 -5.24 -6.24 3.39
CA ALA A 111 -4.50 -6.47 2.15
C ALA A 111 -5.42 -6.80 0.96
N SER A 112 -6.36 -7.73 1.16
CA SER A 112 -7.35 -8.08 0.13
C SER A 112 -8.21 -6.88 -0.26
N ALA A 113 -8.62 -6.06 0.72
CA ALA A 113 -9.40 -4.85 0.49
C ALA A 113 -8.62 -3.80 -0.31
N ALA A 114 -7.35 -3.56 0.04
CA ALA A 114 -6.46 -2.63 -0.67
C ALA A 114 -6.29 -3.01 -2.14
N LEU A 115 -5.97 -4.29 -2.40
CA LEU A 115 -5.76 -4.82 -3.74
C LEU A 115 -7.05 -4.80 -4.56
N ARG A 116 -8.20 -5.12 -3.95
CA ARG A 116 -9.51 -5.02 -4.58
C ARG A 116 -9.83 -3.59 -4.99
N SER A 117 -9.62 -2.64 -4.08
CA SER A 117 -9.82 -1.21 -4.35
C SER A 117 -8.91 -0.71 -5.48
N LEU A 118 -7.64 -1.15 -5.53
CA LEU A 118 -6.74 -0.80 -6.62
C LEU A 118 -7.30 -1.27 -7.98
N ARG A 119 -7.83 -2.48 -8.05
CA ARG A 119 -8.44 -3.00 -9.28
C ARG A 119 -9.68 -2.21 -9.70
N TYR A 120 -10.51 -1.78 -8.75
CA TYR A 120 -11.66 -0.93 -9.06
C TYR A 120 -11.25 0.47 -9.54
N ALA A 121 -10.20 1.04 -8.97
CA ALA A 121 -9.70 2.36 -9.36
C ALA A 121 -9.05 2.38 -10.76
N TYR A 122 -8.52 1.24 -11.22
CA TYR A 122 -7.85 1.11 -12.51
C TYR A 122 -8.46 -0.02 -13.36
N PRO A 123 -9.67 0.19 -13.93
CA PRO A 123 -10.32 -0.81 -14.75
C PRO A 123 -9.51 -1.10 -16.03
N GLY A 124 -9.47 -2.36 -16.44
CA GLY A 124 -8.74 -2.79 -17.65
C GLY A 124 -7.23 -2.94 -17.48
N VAL A 125 -6.69 -2.69 -16.28
CA VAL A 125 -5.28 -2.92 -15.97
C VAL A 125 -5.05 -4.37 -15.56
N GLN A 126 -4.00 -4.99 -16.12
CA GLN A 126 -3.49 -6.29 -15.67
C GLN A 126 -2.56 -6.10 -14.47
N TRP A 127 -2.76 -6.89 -13.41
CA TRP A 127 -2.06 -6.73 -12.14
C TRP A 127 -1.07 -7.87 -11.89
N HIS A 128 0.17 -7.47 -11.60
CA HIS A 128 1.33 -8.33 -11.38
C HIS A 128 2.04 -7.97 -10.09
N THR A 129 2.97 -8.82 -9.67
CA THR A 129 3.95 -8.47 -8.63
C THR A 129 5.27 -8.09 -9.30
N GLY A 130 5.89 -7.01 -8.80
CA GLY A 130 7.17 -6.52 -9.34
C GLY A 130 8.41 -7.21 -8.77
N GLY A 131 8.22 -8.23 -7.92
CA GLY A 131 9.25 -9.08 -7.35
C GLY A 131 8.69 -10.46 -6.99
N GLY A 132 9.57 -11.40 -6.64
CA GLY A 132 9.17 -12.76 -6.30
C GLY A 132 8.30 -12.83 -5.05
N HIS A 133 7.40 -13.81 -5.00
CA HIS A 133 6.66 -14.13 -3.78
C HIS A 133 7.57 -14.90 -2.82
N PHE A 134 7.57 -14.55 -1.54
CA PHE A 134 7.99 -15.52 -0.52
C PHE A 134 7.11 -16.76 -0.67
N ARG A 135 7.69 -17.96 -0.57
CA ARG A 135 6.95 -19.22 -0.72
C ARG A 135 5.79 -19.30 0.28
N GLU A 136 5.99 -18.73 1.45
CA GLU A 136 5.03 -18.64 2.55
C GLU A 136 3.83 -17.72 2.21
N ALA A 137 3.97 -16.81 1.25
CA ALA A 137 2.92 -15.90 0.81
C ALA A 137 2.07 -16.45 -0.35
N GLU A 138 2.42 -17.61 -0.91
CA GLU A 138 1.70 -18.24 -2.03
C GLU A 138 0.19 -18.43 -1.75
N PRO A 139 -0.27 -18.91 -0.57
CA PRO A 139 -1.70 -19.04 -0.30
C PRO A 139 -2.44 -17.70 -0.31
N PHE A 140 -1.78 -16.63 0.14
CA PHE A 140 -2.36 -15.29 0.12
C PHE A 140 -2.53 -14.80 -1.32
N TRP A 141 -1.49 -14.91 -2.15
CA TRP A 141 -1.53 -14.48 -3.55
C TRP A 141 -2.55 -15.28 -4.37
N ASN A 142 -2.60 -16.59 -4.19
CA ASN A 142 -3.60 -17.46 -4.83
C ASN A 142 -5.04 -17.07 -4.47
N SER A 143 -5.26 -16.61 -3.22
CA SER A 143 -6.59 -16.17 -2.80
C SER A 143 -6.99 -14.82 -3.42
N VAL A 144 -6.05 -13.88 -3.56
CA VAL A 144 -6.36 -12.51 -4.05
C VAL A 144 -6.27 -12.35 -5.56
N SER A 145 -5.73 -13.35 -6.27
CA SER A 145 -5.55 -13.37 -7.73
C SER A 145 -6.78 -13.88 -8.51
N VAL A 146 -7.75 -14.50 -7.84
CA VAL A 146 -8.93 -15.09 -8.49
C VAL A 146 -9.69 -14.03 -9.30
N GLY A 147 -9.83 -14.28 -10.60
CA GLY A 147 -10.54 -13.38 -11.52
C GLY A 147 -9.81 -12.07 -11.84
N VAL A 148 -8.54 -11.94 -11.45
CA VAL A 148 -7.73 -10.75 -11.71
C VAL A 148 -6.90 -10.96 -12.98
N PRO A 149 -7.04 -10.11 -14.02
CA PRO A 149 -6.14 -10.13 -15.17
C PRO A 149 -4.69 -9.97 -14.71
N GLY A 150 -3.77 -10.82 -15.20
CA GLY A 150 -2.38 -10.89 -14.73
C GLY A 150 -2.17 -11.76 -13.49
N GLY A 151 -3.22 -11.95 -12.67
CA GLY A 151 -3.26 -12.91 -11.57
C GLY A 151 -2.23 -12.67 -10.46
N TYR A 152 -1.70 -11.45 -10.34
CA TYR A 152 -0.55 -11.16 -9.48
C TYR A 152 0.63 -12.12 -9.73
N THR A 153 0.78 -12.60 -10.97
CA THR A 153 1.97 -13.36 -11.34
C THR A 153 3.16 -12.42 -11.41
N GLN A 154 4.35 -12.94 -11.12
CA GLN A 154 5.57 -12.15 -11.20
C GLN A 154 5.83 -11.71 -12.65
N GLN A 155 6.00 -10.42 -12.87
CA GLN A 155 6.33 -9.88 -14.19
C GLN A 155 7.30 -8.72 -14.06
N GLY A 156 8.32 -8.72 -14.93
CA GLY A 156 9.26 -7.61 -15.05
C GLY A 156 8.53 -6.28 -15.32
N ARG A 157 9.01 -5.21 -14.69
CA ARG A 157 8.44 -3.88 -14.86
C ARG A 157 8.76 -3.35 -16.26
N CYS A 158 7.84 -2.63 -16.88
CA CYS A 158 8.09 -2.05 -18.21
C CYS A 158 9.01 -0.83 -18.09
N HIS A 159 9.70 -0.48 -19.19
CA HIS A 159 10.62 0.65 -19.25
C HIS A 159 9.97 2.02 -18.95
N HIS A 160 8.63 2.13 -19.01
CA HIS A 160 7.93 3.38 -18.69
C HIS A 160 7.89 3.69 -17.19
N VAL A 161 7.89 2.65 -16.34
CA VAL A 161 7.81 2.79 -14.86
C VAL A 161 9.14 2.45 -14.19
N GLU A 162 10.04 1.79 -14.91
CA GLU A 162 11.43 1.60 -14.53
C GLU A 162 12.30 1.85 -15.77
N PRO A 163 12.49 3.13 -16.15
CA PRO A 163 13.42 3.46 -17.21
C PRO A 163 14.81 2.96 -16.79
N TRP A 164 15.43 2.18 -17.67
CA TRP A 164 16.78 1.64 -17.49
C TRP A 164 17.69 2.71 -16.88
N ARG A 165 18.21 2.44 -15.68
CA ARG A 165 19.33 3.22 -15.15
C ARG A 165 20.55 2.79 -15.96
N ALA A 166 20.84 3.55 -17.01
CA ALA A 166 22.15 3.54 -17.65
C ALA A 166 23.23 3.99 -16.65
#